data_AF-B9BP06-F1
#
_entry.id   AF-B9BP06-F1
#
_cell.length_a   1.000
_cell.length_b   1.000
_cell.length_c   1.000
_cell.angle_alpha   90.00
_cell.angle_beta   90.00
_cell.angle_gamma   90.00
#
_symmetry.space_group_name_H-M   'P 1'
#
loop_
_entity.id
_entity.type
_entity.pdbx_description
1 polymer ?
#
loop_
_entity_poly.entity_id
_entity_poly.type
_entity_poly.pdbx_seq_one_letter_code
_entity_poly.pdbx_strand_id
1 'polypeptide(L)'
;MQSRPDRSMKAITVIVKALLAVAAVCVVVAAGWMFLPAGVRNAITILSLANAKTVIITVTLILFVFYVIRLLKNLGHFSRAKGVGLTIVTLVFLALFYLIAIRGITTDETDCRRFNYNDKLNGGVKQVDGATYVVNICGSGRRGNGRFADQNEQVKITVSDANGSTLATRLFYVFWGGRPGYDPIEIRSGKLIYFDASDAYDSTRSISLPPTTFDWVAARMPLRLR
;
A
#
# COMPACT_ATOMS: atom_id res chain seq x y z
N MET A 1 24.71 -8.18 -50.29
CA MET A 1 23.92 -7.81 -49.08
C MET A 1 23.57 -9.08 -48.33
N GLN A 2 24.23 -9.35 -47.20
CA GLN A 2 23.98 -10.55 -46.38
C GLN A 2 23.38 -10.07 -45.05
N SER A 3 22.06 -10.22 -44.92
CA SER A 3 21.32 -9.91 -43.70
C SER A 3 21.78 -10.84 -42.57
N ARG A 4 22.33 -10.29 -41.48
CA ARG A 4 22.63 -11.01 -40.22
C ARG A 4 21.31 -11.42 -39.53
N PRO A 5 20.87 -12.70 -39.54
CA PRO A 5 19.69 -13.14 -38.81
C PRO A 5 20.06 -13.80 -37.46
N ASP A 6 21.35 -14.01 -37.21
CA ASP A 6 21.78 -15.07 -36.29
C ASP A 6 21.78 -14.63 -34.81
N ARG A 7 21.89 -13.34 -34.51
CA ARG A 7 21.94 -12.86 -33.11
C ARG A 7 20.58 -12.59 -32.50
N SER A 8 19.61 -12.10 -33.28
CA SER A 8 18.25 -11.83 -32.82
C SER A 8 17.47 -13.14 -32.61
N MET A 9 17.62 -14.10 -33.52
CA MET A 9 16.99 -15.44 -33.39
C MET A 9 17.48 -16.20 -32.16
N LYS A 10 18.77 -16.07 -31.81
CA LYS A 10 19.32 -16.65 -30.57
C LYS A 10 18.71 -16.02 -29.32
N ALA A 11 18.57 -14.68 -29.29
CA ALA A 11 17.95 -13.98 -28.17
C ALA A 11 16.46 -14.33 -28.01
N ILE A 12 15.71 -14.39 -29.11
CA ILE A 12 14.28 -14.77 -29.11
C ILE A 12 14.12 -16.21 -28.62
N THR A 13 14.95 -17.14 -29.10
CA THR A 13 14.91 -18.54 -28.65
C THR A 13 15.21 -18.68 -27.16
N VAL A 14 16.13 -17.89 -26.61
CA VAL A 14 16.41 -17.89 -25.16
C VAL A 14 15.24 -17.34 -24.36
N ILE A 15 14.60 -16.26 -24.81
CA ILE A 15 13.42 -15.68 -24.16
C ILE A 15 12.24 -16.67 -24.18
N VAL A 16 11.99 -17.31 -25.32
CA VAL A 16 10.91 -18.32 -25.46
C VAL A 16 11.17 -19.53 -24.57
N LYS A 17 12.42 -20.02 -24.49
CA LYS A 17 12.78 -21.13 -23.58
C LYS A 17 12.61 -20.74 -22.11
N ALA A 18 12.98 -19.51 -21.74
CA ALA A 18 12.78 -19.01 -20.38
C ALA A 18 11.30 -18.89 -20.04
N LEU A 19 10.47 -18.38 -20.96
CA LEU A 19 9.02 -18.29 -20.80
C LEU A 19 8.37 -19.67 -20.67
N LEU A 20 8.78 -20.65 -21.50
CA LEU A 20 8.31 -22.03 -21.42
C LEU A 20 8.72 -22.70 -20.11
N ALA A 21 9.94 -22.47 -19.63
CA ALA A 21 10.41 -23.00 -18.34
C ALA A 21 9.61 -22.41 -17.17
N VAL A 22 9.36 -21.10 -17.18
CA VAL A 22 8.51 -20.44 -16.17
C VAL A 22 7.09 -20.99 -16.23
N ALA A 23 6.50 -21.13 -17.41
CA ALA A 23 5.17 -21.70 -17.57
C ALA A 23 5.09 -23.15 -17.04
N ALA A 24 6.07 -23.99 -17.35
CA ALA A 24 6.13 -25.37 -16.86
C ALA A 24 6.23 -25.42 -15.32
N VAL A 25 7.07 -24.58 -14.71
CA VAL A 25 7.16 -24.46 -13.25
C VAL A 25 5.83 -24.00 -12.67
N CYS A 26 5.17 -23.01 -13.27
CA CYS A 26 3.85 -22.55 -12.82
C CYS A 26 2.79 -23.67 -12.88
N VAL A 27 2.79 -24.51 -13.92
CA VAL A 27 1.87 -25.65 -14.02
C VAL A 27 2.16 -26.69 -12.94
N VAL A 28 3.44 -27.01 -12.68
CA VAL A 28 3.83 -27.96 -11.61
C VAL A 28 3.41 -27.43 -10.24
N VAL A 29 3.63 -26.15 -9.97
CA VAL A 29 3.22 -25.50 -8.72
C VAL A 29 1.70 -25.49 -8.59
N ALA A 30 0.96 -25.17 -9.65
CA ALA A 30 -0.50 -25.19 -9.66
C ALA A 30 -1.08 -26.59 -9.47
N ALA A 31 -0.47 -27.61 -10.09
CA ALA A 31 -0.85 -29.00 -9.89
C ALA A 31 -0.58 -29.44 -8.45
N GLY A 32 0.63 -29.18 -7.92
CA GLY A 32 0.98 -29.47 -6.52
C GLY A 32 0.06 -28.76 -5.53
N TRP A 33 -0.40 -27.55 -5.85
CA TRP A 33 -1.36 -26.80 -5.05
C TRP A 33 -2.71 -27.50 -4.92
N MET A 34 -3.20 -28.17 -5.98
CA MET A 34 -4.45 -28.91 -5.93
C MET A 34 -4.41 -30.11 -4.96
N PHE A 35 -3.22 -30.70 -4.79
CA PHE A 35 -3.00 -31.86 -3.91
C PHE A 35 -2.77 -31.50 -2.44
N LEU A 36 -2.62 -30.22 -2.10
CA LEU A 36 -2.49 -29.80 -0.70
C LEU A 36 -3.84 -29.90 0.04
N PRO A 37 -3.87 -30.34 1.31
CA PRO A 37 -5.08 -30.30 2.13
C PRO A 37 -5.65 -28.88 2.22
N ALA A 38 -6.98 -28.75 2.27
CA ALA A 38 -7.64 -27.43 2.31
C ALA A 38 -7.16 -26.55 3.48
N GLY A 39 -6.89 -27.15 4.64
CA GLY A 39 -6.30 -26.43 5.79
C GLY A 39 -4.91 -25.87 5.53
N VAL A 40 -4.07 -26.59 4.77
CA VAL A 40 -2.71 -26.16 4.42
C VAL A 40 -2.74 -25.10 3.32
N ARG A 41 -3.59 -25.26 2.29
CA ARG A 41 -3.83 -24.21 1.29
C ARG A 41 -4.29 -22.92 1.94
N ASN A 42 -5.27 -23.00 2.83
CA ASN A 42 -5.81 -21.83 3.53
C ASN A 42 -4.75 -21.18 4.43
N ALA A 43 -3.97 -21.97 5.18
CA ALA A 43 -2.88 -21.46 6.00
C ALA A 43 -1.79 -20.77 5.16
N ILE A 44 -1.40 -21.32 4.01
CA ILE A 44 -0.41 -20.71 3.12
C ILE A 44 -0.97 -19.43 2.47
N THR A 45 -2.24 -19.41 2.05
CA THR A 45 -2.86 -18.18 1.53
C THR A 45 -2.96 -17.09 2.60
N ILE A 46 -3.28 -17.45 3.84
CA ILE A 46 -3.37 -16.51 4.96
C ILE A 46 -1.98 -15.99 5.32
N LEU A 47 -0.97 -16.86 5.40
CA LEU A 47 0.42 -16.47 5.63
C LEU A 47 0.95 -15.59 4.50
N SER A 48 0.56 -15.87 3.26
CA SER A 48 0.91 -15.08 2.08
C SER A 48 0.19 -13.74 2.01
N LEU A 49 -1.04 -13.61 2.54
CA LEU A 49 -1.77 -12.34 2.61
C LEU A 49 -1.24 -11.47 3.75
N ALA A 50 -1.08 -12.07 4.94
CA ALA A 50 -0.58 -11.41 6.14
C ALA A 50 0.86 -10.91 5.96
N ASN A 51 1.68 -11.67 5.23
CA ASN A 51 3.06 -11.31 4.92
C ASN A 51 3.23 -10.86 3.47
N ALA A 52 2.15 -10.55 2.73
CA ALA A 52 2.24 -10.17 1.31
C ALA A 52 3.23 -9.01 1.11
N LYS A 53 3.12 -8.00 1.97
CA LYS A 53 4.03 -6.86 1.99
C LYS A 53 5.47 -7.31 2.26
N THR A 54 5.69 -8.16 3.26
CA THR A 54 7.01 -8.70 3.61
C THR A 54 7.60 -9.53 2.48
N VAL A 55 6.83 -10.43 1.86
CA VAL A 55 7.25 -11.26 0.74
C VAL A 55 7.59 -10.42 -0.48
N ILE A 56 6.75 -9.43 -0.82
CA ILE A 56 7.04 -8.51 -1.92
C ILE A 56 8.33 -7.74 -1.63
N ILE A 57 8.52 -7.21 -0.42
CA ILE A 57 9.75 -6.51 0.00
C ILE A 57 10.96 -7.43 -0.10
N THR A 58 10.88 -8.66 0.42
CA THR A 58 11.98 -9.63 0.39
C THR A 58 12.35 -10.04 -1.04
N VAL A 59 11.37 -10.37 -1.88
CA VAL A 59 11.60 -10.70 -3.30
C VAL A 59 12.21 -9.52 -4.04
N THR A 60 11.69 -8.30 -3.79
CA THR A 60 12.21 -7.06 -4.38
C THR A 60 13.67 -6.84 -3.96
N LEU A 61 14.00 -7.00 -2.68
CA LEU A 61 15.36 -6.89 -2.16
C LEU A 61 16.32 -7.92 -2.80
N ILE A 62 15.90 -9.18 -2.93
CA ILE A 62 16.70 -10.24 -3.57
C ILE A 62 17.00 -9.89 -5.03
N LEU A 63 15.99 -9.43 -5.77
CA LEU A 63 16.15 -8.98 -7.17
C LEU A 63 17.10 -7.79 -7.26
N PHE A 64 17.05 -6.86 -6.30
CA PHE A 64 17.97 -5.72 -6.23
C PHE A 64 19.41 -6.15 -5.97
N VAL A 65 19.64 -7.04 -5.02
CA VAL A 65 20.98 -7.58 -4.72
C VAL A 65 21.53 -8.30 -5.94
N PHE A 66 20.72 -9.14 -6.61
CA PHE A 66 21.13 -9.81 -7.84
C PHE A 66 21.47 -8.82 -8.96
N TYR A 67 20.68 -7.75 -9.09
CA TYR A 67 20.92 -6.66 -10.01
C TYR A 67 22.24 -5.92 -9.72
N VAL A 68 22.52 -5.59 -8.46
CA VAL A 68 23.77 -4.92 -8.03
C VAL A 68 24.97 -5.84 -8.26
N ILE A 69 24.89 -7.12 -7.95
CA ILE A 69 25.97 -8.10 -8.22
C ILE A 69 26.26 -8.16 -9.72
N ARG A 70 25.21 -8.24 -10.55
CA ARG A 70 25.36 -8.24 -12.02
C ARG A 70 25.96 -6.94 -12.53
N LEU A 71 25.61 -5.81 -11.92
CA LEU A 71 26.16 -4.51 -12.25
C LEU A 71 27.66 -4.44 -11.95
N LEU A 72 28.06 -4.80 -10.72
CA LEU A 72 29.46 -4.83 -10.29
C LEU A 72 30.33 -5.71 -11.20
N LYS A 73 29.81 -6.86 -11.64
CA LYS A 73 30.51 -7.77 -12.56
C LYS A 73 30.71 -7.20 -13.96
N ASN A 74 29.85 -6.29 -14.42
CA ASN A 74 29.87 -5.75 -15.78
C ASN A 74 30.37 -4.30 -15.88
N LEU A 75 30.85 -3.70 -14.79
CA LEU A 75 31.20 -2.28 -14.71
C LEU A 75 32.19 -1.83 -15.82
N GLY A 76 33.13 -2.69 -16.21
CA GLY A 76 34.14 -2.42 -17.24
C GLY A 76 33.66 -2.52 -18.70
N HIS A 77 32.38 -2.82 -18.96
CA HIS A 77 31.82 -3.04 -20.30
C HIS A 77 30.62 -2.13 -20.64
N PHE A 78 30.38 -1.10 -19.83
CA PHE A 78 29.24 -0.19 -20.02
C PHE A 78 29.59 0.96 -20.98
N SER A 79 28.85 1.07 -22.09
CA SER A 79 28.86 2.29 -22.90
C SER A 79 27.97 3.36 -22.27
N ARG A 80 28.22 4.64 -22.58
CA ARG A 80 27.50 5.81 -22.04
C ARG A 80 25.97 5.70 -22.17
N ALA A 81 25.46 5.10 -23.25
CA ALA A 81 24.03 4.87 -23.46
C ALA A 81 23.44 3.77 -22.54
N LYS A 82 24.21 2.73 -22.23
CA LYS A 82 23.79 1.67 -21.30
C LYS A 82 23.76 2.18 -19.85
N GLY A 83 24.59 3.17 -19.52
CA GLY A 83 24.58 3.83 -18.20
C GLY A 83 23.31 4.63 -17.92
N VAL A 84 22.75 5.30 -18.93
CA VAL A 84 21.48 6.05 -18.78
C VAL A 84 20.28 5.12 -18.64
N GLY A 85 20.23 4.02 -19.40
CA GLY A 85 19.18 3.01 -19.20
C GLY A 85 19.24 2.38 -17.81
N LEU A 86 20.45 2.17 -17.27
CA LEU A 86 20.68 1.64 -15.94
C LEU A 86 20.19 2.60 -14.84
N THR A 87 20.46 3.90 -14.96
CA THR A 87 20.01 4.89 -13.97
C THR A 87 18.48 5.00 -13.94
N ILE A 88 17.83 4.96 -15.11
CA ILE A 88 16.37 4.95 -15.21
C ILE A 88 15.79 3.70 -14.51
N VAL A 89 16.33 2.51 -14.76
CA VAL A 89 15.85 1.27 -14.12
C VAL A 89 16.03 1.32 -12.61
N THR A 90 17.16 1.84 -12.10
CA THR A 90 17.36 2.01 -10.66
C THR A 90 16.39 3.01 -10.04
N LEU A 91 16.09 4.12 -10.70
CA LEU A 91 15.15 5.12 -10.20
C LEU A 91 13.72 4.60 -10.16
N VAL A 92 13.30 3.88 -11.21
CA VAL A 92 11.99 3.21 -11.26
C VAL A 92 11.88 2.16 -10.15
N PHE A 93 12.93 1.38 -9.92
CA PHE A 93 12.96 0.39 -8.85
C PHE A 93 12.86 1.02 -7.45
N LEU A 94 13.64 2.08 -7.19
CA LEU A 94 13.57 2.83 -5.94
C LEU A 94 12.19 3.44 -5.70
N ALA A 95 11.56 3.98 -6.75
CA ALA A 95 10.21 4.52 -6.68
C ALA A 95 9.17 3.42 -6.34
N LEU A 96 9.22 2.27 -7.01
CA LEU A 96 8.35 1.13 -6.73
C LEU A 96 8.56 0.58 -5.31
N PHE A 97 9.82 0.43 -4.88
CA PHE A 97 10.15 0.00 -3.53
C PHE A 97 9.63 0.98 -2.49
N TYR A 98 9.80 2.29 -2.69
CA TYR A 98 9.27 3.32 -1.80
C TYR A 98 7.73 3.25 -1.70
N LEU A 99 7.04 3.12 -2.83
CA LEU A 99 5.58 3.02 -2.87
C LEU A 99 5.06 1.77 -2.14
N ILE A 100 5.71 0.63 -2.33
CA ILE A 100 5.27 -0.65 -1.74
C ILE A 100 5.67 -0.75 -0.26
N ALA A 101 6.91 -0.40 0.08
CA ALA A 101 7.48 -0.62 1.41
C ALA A 101 7.07 0.45 2.42
N ILE A 102 6.93 1.72 2.00
CA ILE A 102 6.67 2.83 2.92
C ILE A 102 5.21 3.26 2.89
N ARG A 103 4.57 3.30 1.70
CA ARG A 103 3.21 3.84 1.59
C ARG A 103 2.12 2.80 1.69
N GLY A 104 2.32 1.62 1.11
CA GLY A 104 1.23 0.65 0.93
C GLY A 104 0.15 1.26 0.03
N ILE A 105 -0.19 0.62 -1.08
CA ILE A 105 -1.27 1.12 -1.94
C ILE A 105 -2.58 0.95 -1.17
N THR A 106 -3.01 2.00 -0.45
CA THR A 106 -4.28 2.02 0.28
C THR A 106 -5.33 2.59 -0.66
N THR A 107 -6.01 1.71 -1.37
CA THR A 107 -7.20 2.10 -2.13
C THR A 107 -8.31 2.48 -1.15
N ASP A 108 -9.00 3.59 -1.43
CA ASP A 108 -10.19 3.97 -0.68
C ASP A 108 -11.34 3.00 -1.00
N GLU A 109 -11.64 2.11 -0.05
CA GLU A 109 -12.77 1.18 -0.10
C GLU A 109 -13.97 1.69 0.74
N THR A 110 -13.96 2.94 1.20
CA THR A 110 -14.99 3.47 2.09
C THR A 110 -16.27 3.88 1.36
N ASP A 111 -17.42 3.58 1.96
CA ASP A 111 -18.75 4.01 1.49
C ASP A 111 -19.37 4.97 2.50
N CYS A 112 -19.09 6.27 2.31
CA CYS A 112 -19.57 7.31 3.20
C CYS A 112 -21.08 7.57 3.13
N ARG A 113 -21.82 6.99 2.16
CA ARG A 113 -23.28 7.14 2.12
C ARG A 113 -23.95 6.15 3.07
N ARG A 114 -23.36 4.97 3.22
CA ARG A 114 -23.94 3.86 3.98
C ARG A 114 -23.38 3.71 5.40
N PHE A 115 -22.09 3.96 5.58
CA PHE A 115 -21.39 3.71 6.84
C PHE A 115 -20.86 5.01 7.45
N ASN A 116 -21.74 5.74 8.13
CA ASN A 116 -21.38 6.93 8.89
C ASN A 116 -21.00 6.55 10.34
N TYR A 117 -19.83 7.00 10.79
CA TYR A 117 -19.31 6.73 12.13
C TYR A 117 -19.05 7.99 12.96
N ASN A 118 -19.63 9.14 12.59
CA ASN A 118 -19.49 10.38 13.35
C ASN A 118 -19.87 10.20 14.82
N ASP A 119 -21.01 9.59 15.11
CA ASP A 119 -21.47 9.42 16.49
C ASP A 119 -20.59 8.44 17.28
N LYS A 120 -20.03 7.42 16.60
CA LYS A 120 -19.22 6.37 17.24
C LYS A 120 -17.79 6.82 17.52
N LEU A 121 -17.21 7.59 16.61
CA LEU A 121 -15.81 7.99 16.66
C LEU A 121 -15.65 9.47 17.01
N ASN A 122 -16.68 10.11 17.58
CA ASN A 122 -16.67 11.51 18.01
C ASN A 122 -16.36 12.51 16.89
N GLY A 123 -16.90 12.28 15.69
CA GLY A 123 -16.89 13.23 14.58
C GLY A 123 -17.77 14.45 14.83
N GLY A 124 -18.27 15.04 13.74
CA GLY A 124 -19.12 16.22 13.76
C GLY A 124 -18.36 17.54 13.86
N VAL A 125 -19.03 18.58 14.35
CA VAL A 125 -18.51 19.95 14.41
C VAL A 125 -17.53 20.08 15.58
N LYS A 126 -16.33 20.60 15.32
CA LYS A 126 -15.28 20.87 16.31
C LYS A 126 -14.86 22.33 16.23
N GLN A 127 -14.77 22.99 17.39
CA GLN A 127 -14.27 24.35 17.53
C GLN A 127 -12.82 24.28 18.02
N VAL A 128 -11.88 24.87 17.27
CA VAL A 128 -10.46 24.90 17.63
C VAL A 128 -9.92 26.29 17.34
N ASP A 129 -9.38 26.96 18.35
CA ASP A 129 -8.81 28.30 18.27
C ASP A 129 -9.73 29.33 17.59
N GLY A 130 -11.03 29.25 17.87
CA GLY A 130 -12.06 30.13 17.29
C GLY A 130 -12.48 29.80 15.86
N ALA A 131 -11.89 28.78 15.24
CA ALA A 131 -12.27 28.27 13.94
C ALA A 131 -13.16 27.02 14.07
N THR A 132 -14.20 26.96 13.24
CA THR A 132 -15.11 25.82 13.18
C THR A 132 -14.67 24.85 12.08
N TYR A 133 -14.48 23.59 12.44
CA TYR A 133 -14.14 22.49 11.55
C TYR A 133 -15.25 21.43 11.58
N VAL A 134 -15.58 20.87 10.43
CA VAL A 134 -16.53 19.75 10.32
C VAL A 134 -15.73 18.49 10.05
N VAL A 135 -15.74 17.55 11.01
CA VAL A 135 -15.08 16.26 10.89
C VAL A 135 -16.10 15.20 10.51
N ASN A 136 -15.97 14.63 9.32
CA ASN A 136 -16.79 13.53 8.86
C ASN A 136 -15.98 12.23 8.86
N ILE A 137 -16.56 11.16 9.39
CA ILE A 137 -15.93 9.86 9.58
C ILE A 137 -16.82 8.79 8.97
N CYS A 138 -16.26 8.00 8.08
CA CYS A 138 -17.01 6.99 7.35
C CYS A 138 -16.20 5.71 7.11
N GLY A 139 -16.85 4.56 6.97
CA GLY A 139 -16.18 3.26 6.84
C GLY A 139 -16.48 2.52 5.54
N SER A 140 -15.81 1.40 5.33
CA SER A 140 -16.10 0.46 4.24
C SER A 140 -17.24 -0.52 4.56
N GLY A 141 -17.64 -0.63 5.83
CA GLY A 141 -18.60 -1.63 6.31
C GLY A 141 -18.09 -3.07 6.30
N ARG A 142 -16.87 -3.29 5.79
CA ARG A 142 -16.22 -4.60 5.74
C ARG A 142 -15.55 -4.86 7.08
N ARG A 143 -16.31 -5.40 8.02
CA ARG A 143 -15.74 -6.02 9.23
C ARG A 143 -15.20 -7.39 8.82
N GLY A 144 -13.92 -7.68 9.06
CA GLY A 144 -13.44 -9.02 8.75
C GLY A 144 -14.19 -10.07 9.55
N ASN A 145 -14.36 -11.19 8.89
CA ASN A 145 -15.17 -12.32 9.28
C ASN A 145 -14.44 -13.19 10.32
N GLY A 146 -14.27 -12.64 11.54
CA GLY A 146 -14.39 -13.36 12.82
C GLY A 146 -13.65 -14.68 13.07
N ARG A 147 -12.70 -15.11 12.23
CA ARG A 147 -11.92 -16.33 12.43
C ARG A 147 -10.46 -16.08 12.14
N PHE A 148 -9.83 -15.25 12.98
CA PHE A 148 -8.39 -14.95 12.97
C PHE A 148 -7.98 -13.83 11.99
N ALA A 149 -7.47 -12.73 12.57
CA ALA A 149 -6.67 -11.63 12.00
C ALA A 149 -7.29 -10.35 11.39
N ASP A 150 -8.47 -10.33 10.76
CA ASP A 150 -8.89 -9.12 10.00
C ASP A 150 -10.08 -8.33 10.57
N GLN A 151 -10.20 -8.12 11.90
CA GLN A 151 -11.30 -7.28 12.42
C GLN A 151 -11.12 -5.76 12.18
N ASN A 152 -10.10 -5.39 11.41
CA ASN A 152 -9.80 -4.01 11.06
C ASN A 152 -10.67 -3.56 9.89
N GLU A 153 -11.52 -2.57 10.13
CA GLU A 153 -12.28 -1.90 9.07
C GLU A 153 -11.49 -0.68 8.59
N GLN A 154 -11.42 -0.47 7.27
CA GLN A 154 -10.88 0.77 6.73
C GLN A 154 -11.88 1.90 6.94
N VAL A 155 -11.42 2.99 7.54
CA VAL A 155 -12.19 4.18 7.86
C VAL A 155 -11.50 5.41 7.27
N LYS A 156 -12.30 6.39 6.87
CA LYS A 156 -11.87 7.66 6.31
C LYS A 156 -12.28 8.81 7.24
N ILE A 157 -11.33 9.65 7.62
CA ILE A 157 -11.58 10.95 8.25
C ILE A 157 -11.45 12.03 7.18
N THR A 158 -12.45 12.89 7.09
CA THR A 158 -12.45 14.10 6.26
C THR A 158 -12.67 15.31 7.17
N VAL A 159 -11.74 16.25 7.14
CA VAL A 159 -11.83 17.53 7.85
C VAL A 159 -12.16 18.61 6.84
N SER A 160 -13.24 19.34 7.08
CA SER A 160 -13.69 20.46 6.24
C SER A 160 -13.80 21.75 7.05
N ASP A 161 -13.75 22.89 6.37
CA ASP A 161 -14.06 24.18 6.98
C ASP A 161 -15.58 24.36 7.20
N ALA A 162 -15.97 25.48 7.81
CA ALA A 162 -17.37 25.86 8.01
C ALA A 162 -18.17 26.03 6.70
N ASN A 163 -17.49 26.28 5.58
CA ASN A 163 -18.10 26.43 4.26
C ASN A 163 -18.24 25.08 3.51
N GLY A 164 -17.77 23.97 4.11
CA GLY A 164 -17.80 22.63 3.53
C GLY A 164 -16.63 22.31 2.59
N SER A 165 -15.61 23.17 2.50
CA SER A 165 -14.40 22.92 1.72
C SER A 165 -13.51 21.90 2.43
N THR A 166 -13.12 20.83 1.74
CA THR A 166 -12.24 19.81 2.30
C THR A 166 -10.83 20.36 2.51
N LEU A 167 -10.36 20.31 3.75
CA LEU A 167 -9.03 20.75 4.17
C LEU A 167 -8.06 19.59 4.35
N ALA A 168 -8.54 18.45 4.84
CA ALA A 168 -7.72 17.26 5.02
C ALA A 168 -8.55 15.98 4.82
N THR A 169 -7.90 14.93 4.35
CA THR A 169 -8.48 13.57 4.32
C THR A 169 -7.41 12.56 4.72
N ARG A 170 -7.80 11.54 5.48
CA ARG A 170 -6.95 10.42 5.92
C ARG A 170 -7.72 9.11 5.87
N LEU A 171 -7.06 8.05 5.41
CA LEU A 171 -7.50 6.67 5.55
C LEU A 171 -6.72 6.05 6.70
N PHE A 172 -7.41 5.25 7.51
CA PHE A 172 -6.85 4.56 8.68
C PHE A 172 -7.68 3.31 8.96
N TYR A 173 -7.20 2.44 9.84
CA TYR A 173 -7.91 1.22 10.21
C TYR A 173 -8.43 1.29 11.64
N VAL A 174 -9.65 0.79 11.86
CA VAL A 174 -10.31 0.71 13.16
C VAL A 174 -10.51 -0.76 13.51
N PHE A 175 -10.03 -1.16 14.68
CA PHE A 175 -10.29 -2.48 15.24
C PHE A 175 -11.53 -2.42 16.15
N TRP A 176 -12.66 -2.96 15.67
CA TRP A 176 -13.91 -2.94 16.44
C TRP A 176 -13.96 -3.95 17.58
N GLY A 177 -13.00 -4.89 17.64
CA GLY A 177 -12.99 -6.02 18.58
C GLY A 177 -12.49 -5.70 19.99
N GLY A 178 -12.06 -4.48 20.30
CA GLY A 178 -11.53 -4.12 21.61
C GLY A 178 -10.74 -2.81 21.64
N ARG A 179 -10.10 -2.53 22.78
CA ARG A 179 -9.15 -1.42 22.96
C ARG A 179 -7.71 -1.95 23.09
N PRO A 180 -6.70 -1.24 22.57
CA PRO A 180 -6.82 -0.03 21.74
C PRO A 180 -7.25 -0.41 20.31
N GLY A 181 -8.19 0.34 19.71
CA GLY A 181 -8.76 -0.11 18.44
C GLY A 181 -9.96 0.67 17.89
N TYR A 182 -10.89 1.08 18.76
CA TYR A 182 -12.03 1.95 18.41
C TYR A 182 -11.97 3.31 19.13
N ASP A 183 -10.79 3.77 19.51
CA ASP A 183 -10.69 4.98 20.33
C ASP A 183 -11.28 6.21 19.59
N PRO A 184 -12.26 6.90 20.19
CA PRO A 184 -12.88 8.07 19.57
C PRO A 184 -11.83 9.15 19.29
N ILE A 185 -12.05 9.95 18.24
CA ILE A 185 -11.12 11.05 17.96
C ILE A 185 -11.13 12.06 19.12
N GLU A 186 -9.97 12.62 19.40
CA GLU A 186 -9.80 13.67 20.39
C GLU A 186 -9.20 14.91 19.75
N ILE A 187 -9.63 16.09 20.19
CA ILE A 187 -8.93 17.33 19.87
C ILE A 187 -8.05 17.70 21.06
N ARG A 188 -6.75 17.80 20.85
CA ARG A 188 -5.79 18.20 21.88
C ARG A 188 -4.71 19.10 21.29
N SER A 189 -4.48 20.24 21.92
CA SER A 189 -3.42 21.19 21.55
C SER A 189 -3.43 21.57 20.06
N GLY A 190 -4.61 21.91 19.52
CA GLY A 190 -4.76 22.27 18.10
C GLY A 190 -4.55 21.09 17.13
N LYS A 191 -4.69 19.85 17.58
CA LYS A 191 -4.54 18.65 16.74
C LYS A 191 -5.71 17.71 16.93
N LEU A 192 -6.18 17.12 15.84
CA LEU A 192 -7.08 15.98 15.84
C LEU A 192 -6.26 14.71 15.96
N ILE A 193 -6.42 13.99 17.07
CA ILE A 193 -5.75 12.74 17.39
C ILE A 193 -6.71 11.59 17.07
N TYR A 194 -6.19 10.57 16.38
CA TYR A 194 -6.92 9.35 16.04
C TYR A 194 -6.00 8.13 16.14
N PHE A 195 -6.59 6.97 16.38
CA PHE A 195 -5.86 5.70 16.45
C PHE A 195 -6.00 4.94 15.12
N ASP A 196 -4.86 4.56 14.53
CA ASP A 196 -4.75 3.77 13.32
C ASP A 196 -4.24 2.37 13.63
N ALA A 197 -5.14 1.39 13.59
CA ALA A 197 -4.86 -0.01 13.88
C ALA A 197 -4.03 -0.72 12.77
N SER A 198 -3.52 0.00 11.77
CA SER A 198 -2.62 -0.58 10.76
C SER A 198 -1.25 -0.99 11.32
N ASP A 199 -0.79 -0.30 12.37
CA ASP A 199 0.58 -0.42 12.88
C ASP A 199 0.59 -1.02 14.29
N ALA A 200 1.50 -1.96 14.54
CA ALA A 200 1.56 -2.73 15.79
C ALA A 200 2.29 -2.01 16.95
N TYR A 201 3.08 -0.96 16.67
CA TYR A 201 4.00 -0.34 17.65
C TYR A 201 3.72 1.14 17.94
N ASP A 202 3.15 1.90 16.99
CA ASP A 202 2.71 3.29 17.21
C ASP A 202 1.51 3.61 16.31
N SER A 203 0.33 3.42 16.88
CA SER A 203 -0.94 3.57 16.18
C SER A 203 -1.54 4.97 16.37
N THR A 204 -0.96 5.84 17.21
CA THR A 204 -1.54 7.16 17.46
C THR A 204 -1.10 8.15 16.39
N ARG A 205 -2.05 8.66 15.61
CA ARG A 205 -1.82 9.61 14.52
C ARG A 205 -2.48 10.94 14.84
N SER A 206 -2.00 12.00 14.21
CA SER A 206 -2.59 13.33 14.38
C SER A 206 -2.69 14.11 13.06
N ILE A 207 -3.67 15.02 13.01
CA ILE A 207 -3.87 16.02 11.97
C ILE A 207 -3.81 17.39 12.65
N SER A 208 -2.93 18.27 12.20
CA SER A 208 -2.90 19.64 12.72
C SER A 208 -4.18 20.40 12.36
N LEU A 209 -4.64 21.27 13.24
CA LEU A 209 -5.73 22.21 13.02
C LEU A 209 -5.18 23.63 13.28
N PRO A 210 -5.14 24.51 12.27
CA PRO A 210 -5.51 24.29 10.88
C PRO A 210 -4.62 23.22 10.18
N PRO A 211 -5.17 22.47 9.21
CA PRO A 211 -4.38 21.53 8.42
C PRO A 211 -3.25 22.21 7.65
N THR A 212 -2.17 21.47 7.42
CA THR A 212 -1.01 22.00 6.70
C THR A 212 -1.31 22.19 5.21
N THR A 213 -0.50 22.99 4.52
CA THR A 213 -0.59 23.12 3.05
C THR A 213 -0.44 21.77 2.34
N PHE A 214 0.40 20.88 2.87
CA PHE A 214 0.53 19.53 2.37
C PHE A 214 -0.76 18.71 2.54
N ASP A 215 -1.45 18.85 3.67
CA ASP A 215 -2.75 18.20 3.90
C ASP A 215 -3.80 18.65 2.90
N TRP A 216 -3.82 19.95 2.61
CA TRP A 216 -4.75 20.55 1.67
C TRP A 216 -4.52 20.05 0.24
N VAL A 217 -3.25 19.94 -0.18
CA VAL A 217 -2.87 19.37 -1.48
C VAL A 217 -3.22 17.89 -1.53
N ALA A 218 -2.87 17.13 -0.49
CA ALA A 218 -3.12 15.69 -0.44
C ALA A 218 -4.61 15.34 -0.39
N ALA A 219 -5.46 16.23 0.14
CA ALA A 219 -6.91 16.06 0.13
C ALA A 219 -7.52 16.23 -1.27
N ARG A 220 -6.82 16.89 -2.20
CA ARG A 220 -7.26 17.14 -3.59
C ARG A 220 -6.64 16.17 -4.59
N MET A 221 -5.66 15.36 -4.17
CA MET A 221 -5.11 14.31 -5.00
C MET A 221 -6.06 13.10 -5.00
N PRO A 222 -6.31 12.46 -6.17
CA PRO A 222 -7.11 11.25 -6.24
C PRO A 222 -6.52 10.17 -5.32
N LEU A 223 -7.36 9.56 -4.48
CA LEU A 223 -6.95 8.55 -3.48
C LEU A 223 -6.29 7.30 -4.10
N ARG A 224 -6.38 7.11 -5.43
CA ARG A 224 -5.67 6.04 -6.16
C ARG A 224 -4.16 6.29 -6.33
N LEU A 225 -3.69 7.52 -6.10
CA LEU A 225 -2.29 7.94 -6.29
C LEU A 225 -1.59 8.29 -4.98
N ARG A 226 -2.25 8.06 -3.83
CA ARG A 226 -1.77 8.46 -2.51
C ARG A 226 -0.91 7.38 -1.85
#